data_AF-A0A4V1V3R6-F1
#
_entry.id   AF-A0A4V1V3R6-F1
#
_cell.length_a   1.000
_cell.length_b   1.000
_cell.length_c   1.000
_cell.angle_alpha   90.00
_cell.angle_beta   90.00
_cell.angle_gamma   90.00
#
_symmetry.space_group_name_H-M   'P 1'
#
loop_
_entity.id
_entity.type
_entity.pdbx_description
1 polymer ?
#
loop_
_entity_poly.entity_id
_entity_poly.type
_entity_poly.pdbx_seq_one_letter_code
_entity_poly.pdbx_strand_id
1 'polypeptide(L)'
;MPSSQPTTGAALGCIGFGVYLLVGAFYTFSGTWPGFLPPQIDGIALLMSALSEPYATRAAGAATALLGIACVAFGIWLWTRPTVRGITEATDV
;
A
#
# COMPACT_ATOMS: atom_id res chain seq x y z
N MET A 1 -28.29 3.09 -15.62
CA MET A 1 -27.58 2.15 -14.74
C MET A 1 -26.28 2.82 -14.32
N PRO A 2 -26.07 3.19 -13.05
CA PRO A 2 -24.83 3.85 -12.66
C PRO A 2 -23.69 2.84 -12.75
N SER A 3 -22.77 3.07 -13.70
CA SER A 3 -21.55 2.29 -13.88
C SER A 3 -20.74 2.33 -12.59
N SER A 4 -20.54 1.15 -12.00
CA SER A 4 -19.66 0.88 -10.86
C SER A 4 -18.43 1.78 -10.86
N GLN A 5 -18.31 2.63 -9.83
CA GLN A 5 -17.25 3.62 -9.75
C GLN A 5 -15.87 2.93 -9.80
N PRO A 6 -15.04 3.18 -10.83
CA PRO A 6 -13.73 2.57 -10.96
C PRO A 6 -12.77 2.94 -9.80
N THR A 7 -13.10 4.00 -9.05
CA THR A 7 -12.32 4.51 -7.91
C THR A 7 -12.48 3.68 -6.63
N THR A 8 -13.63 3.04 -6.41
CA THR A 8 -13.88 2.24 -5.20
C THR A 8 -13.01 0.97 -5.18
N GLY A 9 -12.90 0.29 -6.33
CA GLY A 9 -12.05 -0.89 -6.47
C GLY A 9 -10.56 -0.55 -6.29
N ALA A 10 -10.11 0.56 -6.87
CA ALA A 10 -8.74 1.04 -6.70
C ALA A 10 -8.43 1.44 -5.24
N ALA A 11 -9.36 2.13 -4.56
CA ALA A 11 -9.19 2.50 -3.16
C ALA A 11 -9.08 1.29 -2.24
N LEU A 12 -9.98 0.31 -2.37
CA LEU A 12 -9.93 -0.94 -1.61
C LEU A 12 -8.68 -1.76 -1.93
N GLY A 13 -8.26 -1.79 -3.20
CA GLY A 13 -7.02 -2.43 -3.63
C GLY A 13 -5.79 -1.80 -2.96
N CYS A 14 -5.69 -0.47 -2.94
CA CYS A 14 -4.60 0.24 -2.27
C CYS A 14 -4.60 0.04 -0.75
N ILE A 15 -5.77 0.05 -0.11
CA ILE A 15 -5.87 -0.22 1.33
C ILE A 15 -5.45 -1.66 1.63
N GLY A 16 -5.99 -2.64 0.90
CA GLY A 16 -5.67 -4.05 1.07
C GLY A 16 -4.19 -4.35 0.84
N PHE A 17 -3.61 -3.80 -0.24
CA PHE A 17 -2.18 -3.91 -0.51
C PHE A 17 -1.34 -3.21 0.56
N GLY A 18 -1.76 -2.04 1.03
CA GLY A 18 -1.05 -1.33 2.10
C GLY A 18 -1.03 -2.10 3.42
N VAL A 19 -2.16 -2.70 3.82
CA VAL A 19 -2.25 -3.59 4.99
C VAL A 19 -1.37 -4.83 4.81
N TYR A 20 -1.39 -5.43 3.62
CA TYR A 20 -0.52 -6.57 3.28
C TYR A 20 0.96 -6.27 3.48
N LEU A 21 1.42 -5.11 3.02
CA LEU A 21 2.80 -4.65 3.23
C LEU A 21 3.11 -4.39 4.70
N LEU A 22 2.18 -3.81 5.46
CA LEU A 22 2.35 -3.59 6.91
C LEU A 22 2.51 -4.90 7.68
N VAL A 23 1.72 -5.92 7.34
CA VAL A 23 1.88 -7.27 7.91
C VAL A 23 3.25 -7.83 7.57
N GLY A 24 3.69 -7.70 6.30
CA GLY A 24 5.04 -8.09 5.90
C GLY A 24 6.14 -7.36 6.69
N ALA A 25 5.98 -6.06 6.89
CA ALA A 25 6.91 -5.26 7.68
C ALA A 25 7.01 -5.73 9.15
N PHE A 26 5.87 -6.11 9.76
CA PHE A 26 5.85 -6.66 11.11
C PHE A 26 6.67 -7.96 11.24
N TYR A 27 6.55 -8.88 10.28
CA TYR A 27 7.38 -10.09 10.25
C TYR A 27 8.88 -9.76 10.10
N THR A 28 9.23 -8.79 9.25
CA THR A 28 10.64 -8.37 9.11
C THR A 28 11.23 -7.75 10.38
N PHE A 29 10.46 -6.99 11.15
CA PHE A 29 10.91 -6.49 12.46
C PHE A 29 11.07 -7.61 13.49
N SER A 30 10.32 -8.71 13.33
CA SER A 30 10.48 -9.94 14.12
C SER A 30 11.70 -10.77 13.69
N GLY A 31 12.51 -10.26 12.75
CA GLY A 31 13.72 -10.91 12.27
C GLY A 31 13.49 -11.98 11.19
N THR A 32 12.26 -12.08 10.67
CA THR A 32 11.92 -13.06 9.62
C THR A 32 11.49 -12.35 8.36
N TRP A 33 12.13 -12.62 7.23
CA TRP A 33 11.66 -12.11 5.95
C TRP A 33 10.47 -12.95 5.45
N PRO A 34 9.27 -12.36 5.28
CA PRO A 34 8.09 -13.11 4.88
C PRO A 34 8.13 -13.42 3.37
N GLY A 35 8.16 -14.70 3.03
CA GLY A 35 8.22 -15.17 1.64
C GLY A 35 6.96 -14.89 0.79
N PHE A 36 5.92 -14.30 1.38
CA PHE A 36 4.76 -13.82 0.64
C PHE A 36 4.97 -12.41 0.06
N LEU A 37 5.94 -11.61 0.55
CA LEU A 37 6.14 -10.27 0.01
C LEU A 37 6.47 -10.30 -1.49
N PRO A 38 6.07 -9.27 -2.26
CA PRO A 38 6.29 -9.24 -3.69
C PRO A 38 7.80 -9.28 -4.01
N PRO A 39 8.24 -10.00 -5.07
CA PRO A 39 9.64 -10.06 -5.46
C PRO A 39 10.29 -8.69 -5.73
N GLN A 40 9.48 -7.69 -6.10
CA GLN A 40 9.93 -6.32 -6.30
C GLN A 40 10.42 -5.67 -5.00
N ILE A 41 9.84 -6.06 -3.86
CA ILE A 41 10.25 -5.58 -2.53
C ILE A 41 11.44 -6.41 -2.02
N ASP A 42 11.50 -7.68 -2.39
CA ASP A 42 12.66 -8.55 -2.15
C ASP A 42 13.94 -8.02 -2.82
N GLY A 43 13.82 -7.45 -4.02
CA GLY A 43 14.91 -6.74 -4.70
C GLY A 43 15.49 -5.56 -3.91
N ILE A 44 14.68 -4.89 -3.09
CA ILE A 44 15.15 -3.80 -2.20
C ILE A 44 15.96 -4.37 -1.04
N ALA A 45 15.55 -5.52 -0.49
CA ALA A 45 16.30 -6.24 0.54
C ALA A 45 17.63 -6.77 -0.01
N LEU A 46 17.64 -7.29 -1.24
CA LEU A 46 18.85 -7.76 -1.94
C LEU A 46 19.80 -6.61 -2.33
N LEU A 47 19.29 -5.45 -2.71
CA LEU A 47 20.15 -4.28 -2.94
C LEU A 47 20.80 -3.80 -1.62
N MET A 48 20.08 -3.93 -0.51
CA MET A 48 20.55 -3.62 0.83
C MET A 48 21.39 -4.73 1.45
N SER A 49 21.40 -5.96 0.92
CA SER A 49 22.16 -7.10 1.48
C SER A 49 23.68 -6.95 1.29
N ALA A 50 24.12 -5.95 0.53
CA ALA A 50 25.51 -5.49 0.53
C ALA A 50 25.90 -4.86 1.89
N LEU A 51 24.93 -4.40 2.68
CA LEU A 51 25.07 -4.06 4.09
C LEU A 51 24.59 -5.26 4.92
N SER A 52 25.40 -5.73 5.87
CA SER A 52 25.11 -6.80 6.85
C SER A 52 23.63 -7.24 6.97
N GLU A 53 23.36 -8.52 6.74
CA GLU A 53 22.03 -9.19 6.70
C GLU A 53 20.96 -8.69 7.71
N PRO A 54 21.25 -8.53 9.01
CA PRO A 54 20.23 -8.10 9.97
C PRO A 54 19.79 -6.64 9.79
N TYR A 55 20.68 -5.78 9.29
CA TYR A 55 20.36 -4.37 9.02
C TYR A 55 19.60 -4.23 7.71
N ALA A 56 19.94 -5.01 6.68
CA ALA A 56 19.21 -5.05 5.42
C ALA A 56 17.74 -5.46 5.63
N THR A 57 17.51 -6.49 6.45
CA THR A 57 16.16 -6.99 6.77
C THR A 57 15.32 -5.91 7.48
N ARG A 58 15.92 -5.18 8.43
CA ARG A 58 15.22 -4.09 9.15
C ARG A 58 15.00 -2.85 8.28
N ALA A 59 15.96 -2.48 7.46
CA ALA A 59 15.85 -1.35 6.53
C ALA A 59 14.78 -1.61 5.47
N ALA A 60 14.76 -2.81 4.90
CA ALA A 60 13.75 -3.23 3.94
C ALA A 60 12.37 -3.38 4.60
N GLY A 61 12.31 -3.86 5.86
CA GLY A 61 11.08 -3.83 6.67
C GLY A 61 10.54 -2.41 6.90
N ALA A 62 11.41 -1.46 7.23
CA ALA A 62 11.04 -0.05 7.40
C ALA A 62 10.56 0.59 6.08
N ALA A 63 11.23 0.33 4.97
CA ALA A 63 10.79 0.79 3.64
C ALA A 63 9.43 0.20 3.27
N THR A 64 9.22 -1.10 3.56
CA THR A 64 7.95 -1.79 3.33
C THR A 64 6.83 -1.21 4.18
N ALA A 65 7.12 -0.88 5.45
CA ALA A 65 6.16 -0.21 6.33
C ALA A 65 5.75 1.17 5.80
N LEU A 66 6.72 1.99 5.38
CA LEU A 66 6.46 3.32 4.82
C LEU A 66 5.62 3.24 3.54
N LEU A 67 5.92 2.31 2.66
CA LEU A 67 5.15 2.07 1.45
C LEU A 67 3.72 1.60 1.78
N GLY A 68 3.58 0.73 2.78
CA GLY A 68 2.28 0.28 3.30
C GLY A 68 1.43 1.44 3.82
N ILE A 69 1.98 2.30 4.68
CA ILE A 69 1.31 3.50 5.22
C ILE A 69 0.90 4.43 4.06
N ALA A 70 1.80 4.70 3.12
CA ALA A 70 1.51 5.56 1.98
C ALA A 70 0.38 4.99 1.11
N CYS A 71 0.33 3.68 0.91
CA CYS A 71 -0.71 3.03 0.13
C CYS A 71 -2.09 3.06 0.82
N VAL A 72 -2.12 2.83 2.14
CA VAL A 72 -3.35 2.99 2.95
C VAL A 72 -3.82 4.44 2.92
N ALA A 73 -2.92 5.40 3.14
CA ALA A 73 -3.26 6.83 3.12
C ALA A 73 -3.78 7.26 1.74
N PHE A 74 -3.16 6.80 0.65
CA PHE A 74 -3.60 7.07 -0.70
C PHE A 74 -4.96 6.41 -1.02
N GLY A 75 -5.19 5.18 -0.55
CA GLY A 75 -6.47 4.49 -0.69
C GLY A 75 -7.60 5.20 0.07
N ILE A 76 -7.35 5.65 1.30
CA ILE A 76 -8.30 6.46 2.08
C ILE A 76 -8.56 7.80 1.38
N TRP A 77 -7.53 8.43 0.83
CA TRP A 77 -7.68 9.67 0.06
C TRP A 77 -8.51 9.46 -1.21
N LEU A 78 -8.28 8.37 -1.94
CA LEU A 78 -9.09 8.00 -3.11
C LEU A 78 -10.55 7.72 -2.74
N TRP A 79 -10.77 7.10 -1.58
CA TRP A 79 -12.09 6.82 -1.05
C TRP A 79 -12.84 8.10 -0.62
N THR A 80 -12.13 9.04 -0.01
CA THR A 80 -12.70 10.29 0.53
C THR A 80 -12.79 11.42 -0.51
N ARG A 81 -12.15 11.28 -1.69
CA ARG A 81 -12.33 12.19 -2.82
C ARG A 81 -13.81 12.18 -3.23
N PRO A 82 -14.56 13.27 -2.98
CA PRO A 82 -15.95 13.33 -3.39
C PRO A 82 -15.99 13.19 -4.91
N THR A 83 -16.87 12.32 -5.40
CA THR A 83 -17.28 12.30 -6.80
C THR A 83 -18.01 13.62 -7.08
N VAL A 84 -17.27 14.71 -7.30
CA VAL A 84 -17.82 16.06 -7.58
C VAL A 84 -18.74 16.10 -8.81
N ARG A 85 -18.85 15.00 -9.57
CA ARG A 85 -19.75 14.89 -10.72
C ARG A 85 -21.22 14.58 -10.40
N GLY A 86 -21.56 14.20 -9.16
CA GLY A 86 -22.94 13.82 -8.83
C GLY A 86 -23.83 14.93 -8.24
N ILE A 87 -23.24 16.05 -7.81
CA ILE A 87 -23.99 17.11 -7.11
C ILE A 87 -24.35 18.27 -8.05
N THR A 88 -23.51 18.57 -9.06
CA THR A 88 -23.79 19.63 -10.03
C THR A 88 -24.89 19.27 -11.03
N GLU A 89 -25.09 17.99 -11.38
CA GLU A 89 -26.20 17.58 -12.26
C GLU A 89 -27.57 17.60 -11.57
N ALA A 90 -27.63 17.62 -10.23
CA ALA A 90 -28.88 17.61 -9.47
C ALA A 90 -29.39 19.02 -9.11
N THR A 91 -28.58 20.06 -9.34
CA THR A 91 -28.94 21.46 -9.06
C THR A 91 -29.28 22.28 -10.31
N ASP A 92 -29.15 21.70 -11.51
CA ASP A 92 -29.55 22.32 -12.79
C ASP A 92 -30.94 21.84 -13.27
N VAL A 93 -31.87 21.58 -12.34
CA VAL A 93 -33.31 21.31 -12.65
C VAL A 93 -34.22 22.21 -11.84
#